data_AF-A0A9D9YYR1-F1
#
_entry.id   AF-A0A9D9YYR1-F1
#
_cell.length_a   1.000
_cell.length_b   1.000
_cell.length_c   1.000
_cell.angle_alpha   90.00
_cell.angle_beta   90.00
_cell.angle_gamma   90.00
#
_symmetry.space_group_name_H-M   'P 1'
#
loop_
_entity.id
_entity.type
_entity.pdbx_description
1 polymer ?
#
loop_
_entity_poly.entity_id
_entity_poly.type
_entity_poly.pdbx_seq_one_letter_code
_entity_poly.pdbx_strand_id
1 'polypeptide(L)'
;DPNLVVIIDSPPGTSCPMVESVKKSDFCLLVTEPTPFGLNDLILSTETLRAMKIPVGVIINRAGIGDNRVDEYCYQEDIPVLMTIPFDREIAFAYLEGMQIVEARPSYRDEFFTFFSRVEELIR
;
A
#
# COMPACT_ATOMS: atom_id res chain seq x y z
N ASP A 1 -19.27 -16.08 1.90
CA ASP A 1 -18.99 -16.88 0.69
C ASP A 1 -17.47 -16.95 0.59
N PRO A 2 -16.87 -18.16 0.51
CA PRO A 2 -15.42 -18.36 0.46
C PRO A 2 -14.75 -17.70 -0.76
N ASN A 3 -15.49 -17.20 -1.74
CA ASN A 3 -14.97 -16.50 -2.92
C ASN A 3 -15.09 -14.97 -2.84
N LEU A 4 -15.50 -14.41 -1.70
CA LEU A 4 -15.59 -12.95 -1.55
C LEU A 4 -14.24 -12.33 -1.21
N VAL A 5 -13.85 -11.33 -1.98
CA VAL A 5 -12.72 -10.45 -1.64
C VAL A 5 -13.14 -9.56 -0.47
N VAL A 6 -12.36 -9.59 0.61
CA VAL A 6 -12.56 -8.75 1.79
C VAL A 6 -11.42 -7.75 1.88
N ILE A 7 -11.75 -6.46 1.85
CA ILE A 7 -10.80 -5.37 2.03
C ILE A 7 -11.00 -4.80 3.44
N ILE A 8 -9.93 -4.81 4.24
CA ILE A 8 -9.93 -4.29 5.60
C ILE A 8 -9.03 -3.06 5.61
N ASP A 9 -9.61 -1.89 5.89
CA ASP A 9 -8.83 -0.68 6.19
C ASP A 9 -8.28 -0.79 7.62
N SER A 10 -6.96 -0.68 7.75
CA SER A 10 -6.23 -0.97 8.99
C SER A 10 -5.62 0.31 9.55
N PRO A 11 -5.61 0.51 10.89
CA PRO A 11 -4.84 1.59 11.47
C PRO A 11 -3.34 1.42 11.19
N PRO A 12 -2.57 2.53 11.11
CA PRO A 12 -1.15 2.48 10.78
C PRO A 12 -0.29 1.87 11.91
N GLY A 13 0.96 1.55 11.57
CA GLY A 13 2.00 1.16 12.52
C GLY A 13 1.96 -0.31 12.91
N THR A 14 2.21 -0.59 14.19
CA THR A 14 2.41 -1.96 14.74
C THR A 14 1.61 -2.23 16.02
N SER A 15 0.57 -1.41 16.24
CA SER A 15 -0.26 -1.48 17.43
C SER A 15 -1.16 -2.73 17.46
N CYS A 16 -1.67 -3.12 18.64
CA CYS A 16 -2.61 -4.25 18.74
C CYS A 16 -3.83 -4.13 17.80
N PRO A 17 -4.44 -2.94 17.61
CA PRO A 17 -5.48 -2.76 16.60
C PRO A 17 -5.04 -3.10 15.17
N MET A 18 -3.83 -2.70 14.77
CA MET A 18 -3.29 -3.04 13.44
C MET A 18 -3.09 -4.55 13.33
N VAL A 19 -2.44 -5.15 14.32
CA VAL A 19 -2.14 -6.59 14.37
C VAL A 19 -3.42 -7.43 14.29
N GLU A 20 -4.46 -7.10 15.05
CA GLU A 20 -5.72 -7.85 14.97
C GLU A 20 -6.49 -7.59 13.67
N SER A 21 -6.36 -6.41 13.05
CA SER A 21 -7.01 -6.11 11.77
C SER A 21 -6.42 -6.93 10.61
N VAL A 22 -5.11 -7.14 10.60
CA VAL A 22 -4.41 -7.88 9.53
C VAL A 22 -4.33 -9.39 9.79
N LYS A 23 -4.74 -9.84 10.97
CA LYS A 23 -4.64 -11.24 11.37
C LYS A 23 -5.53 -12.11 10.49
N LYS A 24 -4.93 -13.16 9.90
CA LYS A 24 -5.56 -14.08 8.93
C LYS A 24 -5.82 -13.48 7.54
N SER A 25 -5.28 -12.30 7.23
CA SER A 25 -5.29 -11.81 5.85
C SER A 25 -4.34 -12.65 4.99
N ASP A 26 -4.77 -12.94 3.76
CA ASP A 26 -3.93 -13.62 2.77
C ASP A 26 -2.81 -12.71 2.24
N PHE A 27 -3.00 -11.39 2.36
CA PHE A 27 -2.07 -10.36 1.94
C PHE A 27 -2.25 -9.08 2.74
N CYS A 28 -1.17 -8.33 2.95
CA CYS A 28 -1.23 -6.98 3.51
C CYS A 28 -0.59 -5.97 2.55
N LEU A 29 -1.39 -4.98 2.13
CA LEU A 29 -0.95 -3.88 1.30
C LEU A 29 -0.52 -2.71 2.18
N LEU A 30 0.74 -2.34 2.14
CA LEU A 30 1.27 -1.19 2.85
C LEU A 30 1.30 0.02 1.94
N VAL A 31 0.74 1.15 2.40
CA VAL A 31 0.78 2.42 1.67
C VAL A 31 1.70 3.36 2.43
N THR A 32 2.74 3.88 1.77
CA THR A 32 3.70 4.81 2.39
C THR A 32 3.97 6.02 1.50
N GLU A 33 4.57 7.06 2.07
CA GLU A 33 5.07 8.22 1.34
C GLU A 33 6.62 8.21 1.40
N PRO A 34 7.33 8.72 0.37
CA PRO A 34 8.79 8.72 0.31
C PRO A 34 9.39 9.78 1.24
N THR A 35 9.13 9.66 2.53
CA THR A 35 9.59 10.55 3.59
C THR A 35 10.30 9.74 4.67
N PRO A 36 11.19 10.34 5.48
CA PRO A 36 11.85 9.63 6.57
C PRO A 36 10.88 8.98 7.57
N PHE A 37 9.74 9.62 7.83
CA PHE A 37 8.69 9.08 8.70
C PHE A 37 7.96 7.92 8.03
N GLY A 38 7.57 8.06 6.76
CA GLY A 38 6.94 6.98 6.00
C GLY A 38 7.83 5.75 5.87
N LEU A 39 9.14 5.93 5.71
CA LEU A 39 10.11 4.83 5.72
C LEU A 39 10.19 4.15 7.10
N ASN A 40 10.28 4.93 8.18
CA ASN A 40 10.34 4.37 9.52
C ASN A 40 9.09 3.53 9.83
N ASP A 41 7.91 4.05 9.52
CA ASP A 41 6.66 3.34 9.74
C ASP A 41 6.54 2.09 8.86
N LEU A 42 6.99 2.19 7.60
CA LEU A 42 7.06 1.05 6.69
C LEU A 42 7.93 -0.07 7.27
N ILE A 43 9.14 0.26 7.75
CA ILE A 43 10.08 -0.73 8.35
C ILE A 43 9.43 -1.46 9.53
N LEU A 44 8.78 -0.71 10.44
CA LEU A 44 8.15 -1.31 11.61
C LEU A 44 6.97 -2.22 11.21
N SER A 45 6.14 -1.79 10.27
CA SER A 45 5.00 -2.57 9.80
C SER A 45 5.44 -3.81 9.04
N THR A 46 6.45 -3.74 8.18
CA THR A 46 6.97 -4.89 7.42
C THR A 46 7.60 -5.93 8.34
N GLU A 47 8.39 -5.52 9.33
CA GLU A 47 8.96 -6.41 10.35
C GLU A 47 7.85 -7.16 11.12
N THR A 48 6.81 -6.44 11.53
CA THR A 48 5.66 -7.02 12.23
C THR A 48 4.93 -8.04 11.36
N LEU A 49 4.61 -7.69 10.11
CA LEU A 49 3.89 -8.57 9.18
C LEU A 49 4.72 -9.80 8.80
N ARG A 50 6.04 -9.67 8.66
CA ARG A 50 6.96 -10.81 8.47
C ARG A 50 6.96 -11.75 9.67
N ALA A 51 6.99 -11.22 10.90
CA ALA A 51 6.90 -12.04 12.10
C ALA A 51 5.57 -12.82 12.17
N MET A 52 4.50 -12.23 11.64
CA MET A 52 3.18 -12.86 11.50
C MET A 52 3.06 -13.79 10.27
N LYS A 53 4.08 -13.84 9.42
CA LYS A 53 4.13 -14.60 8.16
C LYS A 53 3.01 -14.22 7.19
N ILE A 54 2.66 -12.94 7.14
CA ILE A 54 1.68 -12.40 6.20
C ILE A 54 2.45 -11.84 4.99
N PRO A 55 2.15 -12.26 3.75
CA PRO A 55 2.72 -11.67 2.54
C PRO A 55 2.43 -10.17 2.44
N VAL A 56 3.42 -9.40 1.98
CA VAL A 56 3.33 -7.94 1.90
C VAL A 56 3.68 -7.40 0.52
N GLY A 57 3.06 -6.28 0.17
CA GLY A 57 3.47 -5.45 -0.96
C GLY A 57 3.22 -3.98 -0.66
N VAL A 58 3.90 -3.11 -1.40
CA VAL A 58 3.94 -1.67 -1.10
C VAL A 58 3.35 -0.85 -2.24
N ILE A 59 2.57 0.17 -1.87
CA ILE A 59 2.25 1.32 -2.73
C ILE A 59 3.01 2.53 -2.21
N ILE A 60 3.78 3.16 -3.10
CA ILE A 60 4.43 4.44 -2.81
C ILE A 60 3.47 5.55 -3.25
N ASN A 61 2.82 6.17 -2.28
CA ASN A 61 1.91 7.29 -2.48
C ASN A 61 2.65 8.63 -2.46
N ARG A 62 2.10 9.64 -3.14
CA ARG A 62 2.66 10.98 -3.27
C ARG A 62 4.14 10.98 -3.69
N ALA A 63 4.52 10.13 -4.62
CA ALA A 63 5.90 10.04 -5.08
C ALA A 63 6.41 11.39 -5.64
N GLY A 64 7.70 11.66 -5.45
CA GLY A 64 8.35 12.90 -5.90
C GLY A 64 8.43 14.02 -4.87
N ILE A 65 7.92 13.83 -3.64
CA ILE A 65 8.02 14.83 -2.55
C ILE A 65 9.23 14.62 -1.61
N GLY A 66 9.99 13.54 -1.79
CA GLY A 66 11.15 13.23 -0.95
C GLY A 66 12.21 12.43 -1.70
N ASP A 67 12.91 11.53 -1.01
CA ASP A 67 14.05 10.78 -1.54
C ASP A 67 13.67 9.36 -2.00
N ASN A 68 14.66 8.61 -2.47
CA ASN A 68 14.51 7.25 -2.99
C ASN A 68 14.69 6.15 -1.94
N ARG A 69 14.75 6.49 -0.64
CA ARG A 69 15.09 5.50 0.41
C ARG A 69 14.00 4.46 0.61
N VAL A 70 12.74 4.80 0.32
CA VAL A 70 11.63 3.82 0.34
C VAL A 70 11.82 2.79 -0.77
N ASP A 71 12.12 3.23 -1.99
CA ASP A 71 12.41 2.33 -3.12
C ASP A 71 13.62 1.44 -2.82
N GLU A 72 14.70 2.02 -2.31
CA GLU A 72 15.92 1.30 -1.92
C GLU A 72 15.63 0.24 -0.84
N TYR A 73 14.86 0.60 0.19
CA TYR A 73 14.47 -0.30 1.25
C TYR A 73 13.62 -1.47 0.70
N CYS A 74 12.58 -1.18 -0.09
CA CYS A 74 11.76 -2.22 -0.71
C CYS A 74 12.59 -3.17 -1.58
N TYR A 75 13.55 -2.65 -2.35
CA TYR A 75 14.47 -3.46 -3.15
C TYR A 75 15.38 -4.34 -2.30
N GLN A 76 16.00 -3.79 -1.25
CA GLN A 76 16.90 -4.53 -0.35
C GLN A 76 16.18 -5.64 0.41
N GLU A 77 14.92 -5.41 0.75
CA GLU A 77 14.09 -6.30 1.54
C GLU A 77 13.24 -7.27 0.71
N ASP A 78 13.42 -7.28 -0.61
CA ASP A 78 12.64 -8.09 -1.56
C ASP A 78 11.12 -7.90 -1.40
N ILE A 79 10.70 -6.65 -1.16
CA ILE A 79 9.30 -6.26 -1.01
C ILE A 79 8.82 -5.70 -2.36
N PRO A 80 7.78 -6.30 -2.97
CA PRO A 80 7.29 -5.83 -4.25
C PRO A 80 6.62 -4.46 -4.10
N VAL A 81 7.16 -3.46 -4.81
CA VAL A 81 6.43 -2.21 -5.09
C VAL A 81 5.42 -2.50 -6.19
N LEU A 82 4.14 -2.45 -5.83
CA LEU A 82 3.03 -2.86 -6.69
C LEU A 82 2.48 -1.70 -7.52
N MET A 83 2.58 -0.47 -7.00
CA MET A 83 2.15 0.75 -7.67
C MET A 83 2.87 1.96 -7.06
N THR A 84 3.10 2.99 -7.88
CA THR A 84 3.62 4.28 -7.44
C THR A 84 2.67 5.37 -7.91
N ILE A 85 2.10 6.13 -6.98
CA ILE A 85 1.18 7.22 -7.27
C ILE A 85 1.95 8.54 -7.09
N PRO A 86 2.22 9.31 -8.16
CA PRO A 86 2.93 10.58 -8.04
C PRO A 86 2.13 11.60 -7.24
N PHE A 87 2.82 12.60 -6.67
CA PHE A 87 2.16 13.78 -6.14
C PHE A 87 1.49 14.57 -7.27
N ASP A 88 0.18 14.42 -7.41
CA ASP A 88 -0.65 15.16 -8.35
C ASP A 88 -1.62 16.06 -7.58
N ARG A 89 -1.59 17.36 -7.88
CA ARG A 89 -2.46 18.35 -7.25
C ARG A 89 -3.94 18.10 -7.57
N GLU A 90 -4.26 17.62 -8.77
CA GLU A 90 -5.65 17.34 -9.13
C GLU A 90 -6.21 16.16 -8.34
N ILE A 91 -5.40 15.13 -8.09
CA ILE A 91 -5.77 14.02 -7.19
C ILE A 91 -5.97 14.55 -5.76
N ALA A 92 -5.07 15.42 -5.29
CA ALA A 92 -5.18 16.01 -3.96
C ALA A 92 -6.46 16.87 -3.81
N PHE A 93 -6.80 17.68 -4.81
CA PHE A 93 -8.04 18.47 -4.82
C PHE A 93 -9.29 17.60 -4.90
N ALA A 94 -9.31 16.59 -5.77
CA ALA A 94 -10.43 15.67 -5.89
C ALA A 94 -10.73 14.97 -4.55
N TYR A 95 -9.69 14.50 -3.86
CA TYR A 95 -9.83 13.91 -2.53
C TYR A 95 -10.47 14.87 -1.51
N LEU A 96 -10.10 16.16 -1.52
CA LEU A 96 -10.68 17.17 -0.62
C LEU A 96 -12.18 17.40 -0.87
N GLU A 97 -12.63 17.20 -2.11
CA GLU A 97 -14.04 17.28 -2.50
C GLU A 97 -14.79 15.94 -2.31
N GLY A 98 -14.16 14.93 -1.72
CA GLY A 98 -14.74 13.59 -1.55
C GLY A 98 -14.87 12.78 -2.84
N MET A 99 -14.20 13.21 -3.92
CA MET A 99 -14.18 12.53 -5.21
C MET A 99 -13.14 11.41 -5.22
N GLN A 100 -13.48 10.27 -5.84
CA GLN A 100 -12.55 9.17 -5.97
C GLN A 100 -11.46 9.47 -7.01
N ILE A 101 -10.25 8.95 -6.80
CA ILE A 101 -9.14 9.11 -7.76
C ILE A 101 -9.52 8.66 -9.18
N VAL A 102 -10.32 7.59 -9.32
CA VAL A 102 -10.76 7.06 -10.62
C VAL A 102 -11.82 7.92 -11.32
N GLU A 103 -12.42 8.87 -10.60
CA GLU A 103 -13.33 9.88 -11.16
C GLU A 103 -12.54 11.09 -11.66
N ALA A 104 -11.55 11.54 -10.88
CA ALA A 104 -10.65 12.63 -11.26
C ALA A 104 -9.64 12.24 -12.36
N ARG A 105 -9.24 10.98 -12.37
CA ARG A 105 -8.26 10.39 -13.29
C ARG A 105 -8.71 8.99 -13.71
N PRO A 106 -9.56 8.88 -14.76
CA PRO A 106 -10.07 7.58 -15.22
C PRO A 106 -9.00 6.55 -15.59
N SER A 107 -7.78 6.97 -15.97
CA SER A 107 -6.66 6.07 -16.27
C SER A 107 -6.30 5.14 -15.11
N TYR A 108 -6.48 5.59 -13.87
CA TYR A 108 -6.18 4.78 -12.69
C TYR A 108 -7.06 3.54 -12.57
N ARG A 109 -8.19 3.46 -13.28
CA ARG A 109 -9.01 2.24 -13.30
C ARG A 109 -8.21 1.04 -13.79
N ASP A 110 -7.57 1.19 -14.95
CA ASP A 110 -6.78 0.10 -15.56
C ASP A 110 -5.52 -0.20 -14.74
N GLU A 111 -4.92 0.84 -14.15
CA GLU A 111 -3.76 0.69 -13.27
C GLU A 111 -4.13 -0.09 -11.98
N PHE A 112 -5.28 0.20 -11.36
CA PHE A 112 -5.76 -0.53 -10.19
C PHE A 112 -6.14 -1.98 -10.51
N PHE A 113 -6.73 -2.25 -11.68
CA PHE A 113 -6.99 -3.62 -12.11
C PHE A 113 -5.69 -4.40 -12.32
N THR A 114 -4.69 -3.79 -12.96
CA THR A 114 -3.38 -4.39 -13.16
C THR A 114 -2.69 -4.69 -11.81
N PHE A 115 -2.74 -3.71 -10.90
CA PHE A 115 -2.29 -3.86 -9.52
C PHE A 115 -2.97 -5.03 -8.81
N PHE A 116 -4.30 -5.10 -8.88
CA PHE A 116 -5.08 -6.13 -8.20
C PHE A 116 -4.74 -7.53 -8.73
N SER A 117 -4.63 -7.70 -10.05
CA SER A 117 -4.21 -8.98 -10.63
C SER A 117 -2.80 -9.40 -10.18
N ARG A 118 -1.88 -8.45 -10.00
CA ARG A 118 -0.55 -8.75 -9.45
C ARG A 118 -0.60 -9.21 -7.99
N VAL A 119 -1.52 -8.66 -7.18
CA VAL A 119 -1.76 -9.17 -5.82
C VAL A 119 -2.29 -10.60 -5.87
N GLU A 120 -3.23 -10.89 -6.76
CA GLU A 120 -3.76 -12.26 -6.93
C GLU A 120 -2.69 -13.27 -7.32
N GLU A 121 -1.69 -12.86 -8.12
CA GLU A 121 -0.55 -13.72 -8.47
C GLU A 121 0.38 -13.99 -7.28
N LEU A 122 0.52 -13.04 -6.35
CA LEU A 122 1.39 -13.17 -5.17
C LEU A 122 0.80 -14.05 -4.07
N ILE A 123 -0.52 -14.21 -4.02
CA ILE A 123 -1.23 -15.03 -3.02
C ILE A 123 -1.50 -16.47 -3.49
N ARG A 124 -1.22 -16.80 -4.75
CA ARG A 124 -1.39 -18.14 -5.33
C ARG A 124 -0.17 -19.01 -5.07
#